data_AF-Q09F77-F1
#
_entry.id   AF-Q09F77-F1
#
_cell.length_a   1.000
_cell.length_b   1.000
_cell.length_c   1.000
_cell.angle_alpha   90.00
_cell.angle_beta   90.00
_cell.angle_gamma   90.00
#
_symmetry.space_group_name_H-M   'P 1'
#
loop_
_entity.id
_entity.type
_entity.pdbx_description
1 polymer ?
#
loop_
_entity_poly.entity_id
_entity_poly.type
_entity_poly.pdbx_seq_one_letter_code
_entity_poly.pdbx_strand_id
1 'polypeptide(L)'
;MGLKSLPILNKSGVSMFWENIWDSIKLYKKYNLSFFYLNDLISYFFNENLYYYCIMKIRILGEGYRGIRGYKHISISKLKKTWNMRNFYLGRITFYKTQSWIIVSINYYTVKRFKLYKKYKNSKNFKNLFKSFNLNFLKFKHKIEYYKYKF
;
A
#
# COMPACT_ATOMS: atom_id res chain seq x y z
N MET A 1 14.44 43.39 12.42
CA MET A 1 13.44 42.84 11.47
C MET A 1 12.06 43.33 11.91
N GLY A 2 11.24 43.81 10.97
CA GLY A 2 9.87 44.26 11.28
C GLY A 2 8.94 43.09 11.60
N LEU A 3 7.99 43.31 12.50
CA LEU A 3 7.03 42.29 12.91
C LEU A 3 6.02 42.03 11.80
N LYS A 4 6.04 40.82 11.23
CA LYS A 4 4.99 40.36 10.31
C LYS A 4 3.91 39.67 11.13
N SER A 5 2.69 40.21 11.09
CA SER A 5 1.51 39.58 11.71
C SER A 5 1.18 38.23 11.04
N LEU A 6 0.33 37.42 11.67
CA LEU A 6 0.00 36.06 11.25
C LEU A 6 -0.81 36.07 9.93
N PRO A 7 -0.17 35.82 8.77
CA PRO A 7 -0.79 36.11 7.48
C PRO A 7 -1.85 35.07 7.10
N ILE A 8 -1.71 33.83 7.60
CA ILE A 8 -2.67 32.74 7.35
C ILE A 8 -3.99 33.03 8.07
N LEU A 9 -3.93 33.48 9.32
CA LEU A 9 -5.12 33.83 10.10
C LEU A 9 -5.87 35.01 9.48
N ASN A 10 -5.12 36.02 9.00
CA ASN A 10 -5.72 37.18 8.35
C ASN A 10 -6.45 36.84 7.03
N LYS A 11 -6.09 35.71 6.38
CA LYS A 11 -6.73 35.25 5.13
C LYS A 11 -7.79 34.18 5.36
N SER A 12 -7.66 33.41 6.44
CA SER A 12 -8.58 32.32 6.78
C SER A 12 -10.00 32.83 7.02
N GLY A 13 -11.00 32.14 6.46
CA GLY A 13 -12.41 32.52 6.58
C GLY A 13 -12.90 33.56 5.56
N VAL A 14 -12.00 34.22 4.81
CA VAL A 14 -12.37 35.14 3.72
C VAL A 14 -11.91 34.61 2.37
N SER A 15 -10.62 34.29 2.23
CA SER A 15 -10.01 33.87 0.96
C SER A 15 -9.42 32.47 0.97
N MET A 16 -9.27 31.86 2.16
CA MET A 16 -8.71 30.53 2.32
C MET A 16 -9.52 29.70 3.31
N PHE A 17 -9.76 28.44 2.94
CA PHE A 17 -10.23 27.43 3.89
C PHE A 17 -9.12 27.06 4.87
N TRP A 18 -9.53 26.66 6.06
CA TRP A 18 -8.65 26.03 7.04
C TRP A 18 -8.12 24.68 6.54
N GLU A 19 -7.14 24.14 7.26
CA GLU A 19 -6.57 22.83 6.93
C GLU A 19 -7.61 21.71 7.02
N ASN A 20 -8.60 21.84 7.88
CA ASN A 20 -9.72 20.93 7.97
C ASN A 20 -11.03 21.72 7.84
N ILE A 21 -12.06 21.08 7.30
CA ILE A 21 -13.36 21.72 7.06
C ILE A 21 -14.38 21.02 7.95
N TRP A 22 -14.41 21.44 9.20
CA TRP A 22 -15.38 21.04 10.20
C TRP A 22 -15.58 22.20 11.18
N ASP A 23 -16.73 22.21 11.85
CA ASP A 23 -17.01 23.19 12.90
C ASP A 23 -17.76 22.51 14.07
N SER A 24 -17.59 23.04 15.28
CA SER A 24 -18.31 22.61 16.46
C SER A 24 -18.29 23.66 17.57
N ILE A 25 -19.45 23.93 18.16
CA ILE A 25 -19.61 24.99 19.18
C ILE A 25 -19.19 24.49 20.58
N LYS A 26 -19.66 23.30 21.01
CA LYS A 26 -19.39 22.78 22.37
C LYS A 26 -18.23 21.78 22.46
N LEU A 27 -17.82 21.22 21.32
CA LEU A 27 -16.86 20.11 21.26
C LEU A 27 -15.55 20.50 20.56
N TYR A 28 -15.29 21.80 20.39
CA TYR A 28 -14.15 22.31 19.64
C TYR A 28 -12.82 21.74 20.14
N LYS A 29 -12.57 21.79 21.46
CA LYS A 29 -11.34 21.26 22.06
C LYS A 29 -11.15 19.77 21.76
N LYS A 30 -12.23 18.98 21.85
CA LYS A 30 -12.20 17.54 21.60
C LYS A 30 -11.89 17.24 20.14
N TYR A 31 -12.65 17.83 19.22
CA TYR A 31 -12.46 17.58 17.79
C TYR A 31 -11.10 18.06 17.29
N ASN A 32 -10.68 19.27 17.67
CA ASN A 32 -9.40 19.82 17.24
C ASN A 32 -8.23 18.91 17.65
N LEU A 33 -8.15 18.57 18.95
CA LEU A 33 -7.08 17.70 19.47
C LEU A 33 -7.17 16.29 18.89
N SER A 34 -8.37 15.74 18.74
CA SER A 34 -8.55 14.40 18.15
C SER A 34 -8.11 14.33 16.69
N PHE A 35 -8.37 15.37 15.89
CA PHE A 35 -7.95 15.39 14.49
C PHE A 35 -6.45 15.60 14.35
N PHE A 36 -5.82 16.40 15.21
CA PHE A 36 -4.35 16.46 15.26
C PHE A 36 -3.74 15.10 15.57
N TYR A 37 -4.25 14.42 16.60
CA TYR A 37 -3.80 13.08 16.95
C TYR A 37 -3.99 12.07 15.79
N LEU A 38 -5.17 12.09 15.15
CA LEU A 38 -5.45 11.20 14.03
C LEU A 38 -4.58 11.51 12.81
N ASN A 39 -4.27 12.77 12.55
CA ASN A 39 -3.40 13.16 11.44
C ASN A 39 -2.01 12.53 11.59
N ASP A 40 -1.41 12.67 12.77
CA ASP A 40 -0.11 12.08 13.08
C ASP A 40 -0.17 10.56 13.05
N LEU A 41 -1.19 9.96 13.67
CA LEU A 41 -1.36 8.50 13.70
C LEU A 41 -1.44 7.92 12.29
N ILE A 42 -2.25 8.51 11.41
CA ILE A 42 -2.39 8.07 10.02
C ILE A 42 -1.07 8.27 9.26
N SER A 43 -0.39 9.41 9.46
CA SER A 43 0.91 9.68 8.85
C SER A 43 1.96 8.63 9.23
N TYR A 44 2.10 8.33 10.52
CA TYR A 44 3.01 7.28 11.00
C TYR A 44 2.60 5.89 10.50
N PHE A 45 1.30 5.60 10.50
CA PHE A 45 0.79 4.29 10.05
C PHE A 45 1.16 3.99 8.60
N PHE A 46 1.03 4.98 7.71
CA PHE A 46 1.42 4.83 6.31
C PHE A 46 2.94 4.82 6.13
N ASN A 47 3.67 5.72 6.78
CA ASN A 47 5.11 5.86 6.55
C ASN A 47 5.92 4.69 7.12
N GLU A 48 5.51 4.09 8.24
CA GLU A 48 6.31 3.10 8.98
C GLU A 48 5.90 1.63 8.80
N ASN A 49 4.94 1.32 7.93
CA ASN A 49 4.46 -0.05 7.67
C ASN A 49 4.12 -0.84 8.95
N LEU A 50 3.38 -0.23 9.87
CA LEU A 50 3.05 -0.80 11.19
C LEU A 50 2.25 -2.11 11.11
N TYR A 51 1.60 -2.40 9.98
CA TYR A 51 0.91 -3.67 9.75
C TYR A 51 1.81 -4.89 10.02
N TYR A 52 3.07 -4.86 9.56
CA TYR A 52 4.01 -5.94 9.83
C TYR A 52 4.38 -6.07 11.31
N TYR A 53 4.48 -4.94 12.01
CA TYR A 53 4.73 -4.91 13.44
C TYR A 53 3.60 -5.58 14.23
N CYS A 54 2.35 -5.22 13.92
CA CYS A 54 1.16 -5.81 14.55
C CYS A 54 1.10 -7.32 14.35
N ILE A 55 1.41 -7.80 13.14
CA ILE A 55 1.44 -9.23 12.85
C ILE A 55 2.53 -9.96 13.66
N MET A 56 3.71 -9.36 13.80
CA MET A 56 4.84 -10.02 14.45
C MET A 56 4.72 -10.07 15.96
N LYS A 57 4.17 -9.03 16.61
CA LYS A 57 4.16 -8.91 18.08
C LYS A 57 2.78 -8.95 18.72
N ILE A 58 1.78 -8.31 18.12
CA ILE A 58 0.45 -8.13 18.75
C ILE A 58 -0.42 -9.36 18.53
N ARG A 59 -0.30 -10.01 17.37
CA ARG A 59 -1.04 -11.21 17.07
C ARG A 59 -0.64 -12.34 18.02
N ILE A 60 -1.63 -12.87 18.75
CA ILE A 60 -1.47 -14.09 19.54
C ILE A 60 -1.19 -15.23 18.56
N LEU A 61 0.07 -15.66 18.52
CA LEU A 61 0.47 -16.86 17.81
C LEU A 61 0.31 -18.01 18.80
N GLY A 62 -0.74 -18.81 18.65
CA GLY A 62 -0.85 -20.09 19.37
C GLY A 62 0.37 -20.97 19.08
N GLU A 63 0.61 -22.00 19.90
CA GLU A 63 1.81 -22.84 19.83
C GLU A 63 2.08 -23.44 18.43
N GLY A 64 1.04 -23.65 17.62
CA GLY A 64 1.14 -24.13 16.23
C GLY A 64 1.65 -23.13 15.19
N TYR A 65 1.80 -21.83 15.52
CA TYR A 65 2.24 -20.82 14.55
C TYR A 65 3.76 -20.65 14.44
N ARG A 66 4.54 -21.33 15.30
CA ARG A 66 6.03 -21.32 15.24
C ARG A 66 6.61 -22.02 13.98
N GLY A 67 5.77 -22.48 13.04
CA GLY A 67 6.18 -23.24 11.85
C GLY A 67 5.75 -22.70 10.49
N ILE A 68 4.98 -21.60 10.38
CA ILE A 68 4.53 -21.14 9.06
C ILE A 68 5.71 -20.48 8.32
N ARG A 69 6.23 -21.18 7.31
CA ARG A 69 7.32 -20.80 6.38
C ARG A 69 7.19 -19.39 5.76
N GLY A 70 6.06 -18.68 5.93
CA GLY A 70 5.83 -17.33 5.42
C GLY A 70 6.58 -16.21 6.13
N TYR A 71 6.89 -16.33 7.43
CA TYR A 71 7.54 -15.24 8.19
C TYR A 71 9.06 -15.22 8.12
N LYS A 72 9.71 -16.35 7.80
CA LYS A 72 11.18 -16.44 7.69
C LYS A 72 11.78 -15.49 6.63
N HIS A 73 10.97 -14.96 5.72
CA HIS A 73 11.42 -14.07 4.64
C HIS A 73 11.25 -12.57 4.93
N ILE A 74 10.58 -12.17 6.02
CA ILE A 74 10.41 -10.75 6.34
C ILE A 74 11.66 -10.25 7.06
N SER A 75 12.57 -9.62 6.33
CA SER A 75 13.80 -9.06 6.90
C SER A 75 13.50 -7.81 7.73
N ILE A 76 13.77 -7.88 9.04
CA ILE A 76 13.61 -6.76 10.00
C ILE A 76 14.37 -5.51 9.54
N SER A 77 15.55 -5.67 8.97
CA SER A 77 16.37 -4.55 8.46
C SER A 77 15.69 -3.77 7.33
N LYS A 78 14.93 -4.44 6.45
CA LYS A 78 14.15 -3.75 5.39
C LYS A 78 12.93 -3.02 5.94
N LEU A 79 12.30 -3.57 6.99
CA LEU A 79 11.16 -2.92 7.66
C LEU A 79 11.62 -1.66 8.41
N LYS A 80 12.73 -1.73 9.17
CA LYS A 80 13.30 -0.56 9.88
C LYS A 80 13.65 0.60 8.95
N LYS A 81 14.05 0.31 7.71
CA LYS A 81 14.36 1.32 6.68
C LYS A 81 13.14 1.73 5.83
N THR A 82 11.94 1.26 6.19
CA THR A 82 10.67 1.52 5.48
C THR A 82 10.77 1.33 3.96
N TRP A 83 11.60 0.36 3.52
CA TRP A 83 12.02 0.24 2.13
C TRP A 83 10.85 0.03 1.15
N ASN A 84 9.78 -0.60 1.61
CA ASN A 84 8.56 -0.82 0.82
C ASN A 84 7.81 0.49 0.52
N MET A 85 7.89 1.48 1.41
CA MET A 85 7.22 2.78 1.28
C MET A 85 8.14 3.89 0.76
N ARG A 86 9.37 3.58 0.35
CA ARG A 86 10.35 4.59 -0.14
C ARG A 86 9.88 5.43 -1.35
N ASN A 87 8.88 4.95 -2.10
CA ASN A 87 8.34 5.66 -3.25
C ASN A 87 6.99 6.32 -2.94
N PHE A 88 6.50 6.22 -1.71
CA PHE A 88 5.24 6.77 -1.26
C PHE A 88 5.46 8.18 -0.71
N TYR A 89 4.63 9.11 -1.16
CA TYR A 89 4.63 10.49 -0.72
C TYR A 89 3.20 10.85 -0.30
N LEU A 90 3.01 11.09 0.98
CA LEU A 90 1.75 11.59 1.51
C LEU A 90 1.63 13.07 1.18
N GLY A 91 0.51 13.49 0.59
CA GLY A 91 0.25 14.88 0.25
C GLY A 91 -0.42 15.62 1.40
N ARG A 92 -1.72 15.35 1.61
CA ARG A 92 -2.51 15.96 2.67
C ARG A 92 -3.58 14.98 3.16
N ILE A 93 -3.84 15.03 4.46
CA ILE A 93 -4.99 14.40 5.10
C ILE A 93 -5.95 15.53 5.48
N THR A 94 -7.19 15.47 5.02
CA THR A 94 -8.23 16.44 5.36
C THR A 94 -9.41 15.78 6.02
N PHE A 95 -9.87 16.40 7.10
CA PHE A 95 -11.05 15.97 7.85
C PHE A 95 -12.24 16.86 7.52
N TYR A 96 -13.37 16.20 7.24
CA TYR A 96 -14.66 16.84 7.01
C TYR A 96 -15.71 16.23 7.93
N LYS A 97 -16.71 17.04 8.30
CA LYS A 97 -17.86 16.57 9.08
C LYS A 97 -19.16 17.08 8.47
N THR A 98 -20.03 16.18 8.03
CA THR A 98 -21.34 16.50 7.44
C THR A 98 -22.36 15.42 7.79
N GLN A 99 -23.61 15.78 8.09
CA GLN A 99 -24.73 14.82 8.32
C GLN A 99 -24.38 13.64 9.26
N SER A 100 -23.62 13.89 10.33
CA SER A 100 -23.10 12.87 11.28
C SER A 100 -22.02 11.93 10.72
N TRP A 101 -21.60 12.09 9.47
CA TRP A 101 -20.45 11.43 8.88
C TRP A 101 -19.16 12.21 9.17
N ILE A 102 -18.12 11.46 9.53
CA ILE A 102 -16.74 11.97 9.55
C ILE A 102 -16.07 11.41 8.31
N ILE A 103 -15.61 12.29 7.43
CA ILE A 103 -14.99 11.91 6.17
C ILE A 103 -13.52 12.29 6.25
N VAL A 104 -12.66 11.34 5.89
CA VAL A 104 -11.21 11.54 5.82
C VAL A 104 -10.79 11.40 4.37
N SER A 105 -10.25 12.48 3.80
CA SER A 105 -9.69 12.46 2.44
C SER A 105 -8.17 12.42 2.54
N ILE A 106 -7.56 11.43 1.90
CA ILE A 106 -6.11 11.20 1.94
C ILE A 106 -5.58 11.21 0.52
N ASN A 107 -4.86 12.27 0.18
CA ASN A 107 -4.19 12.38 -1.10
C ASN A 107 -2.75 11.91 -0.97
N TYR A 108 -2.36 10.95 -1.81
CA TYR A 108 -1.00 10.43 -1.86
C TYR A 108 -0.51 10.28 -3.30
N TYR A 109 0.80 10.36 -3.48
CA TYR A 109 1.48 10.18 -4.74
C TYR A 109 2.52 9.07 -4.62
N THR A 110 2.75 8.35 -5.72
CA THR A 110 3.77 7.29 -5.78
C THR A 110 4.61 7.44 -7.03
N VAL A 111 5.94 7.58 -6.88
CA VAL A 111 6.86 7.75 -8.02
C VAL A 111 6.96 6.47 -8.86
N LYS A 112 6.91 5.31 -8.22
CA LYS A 112 6.99 4.00 -8.90
C LYS A 112 5.91 3.07 -8.36
N ARG A 113 5.18 2.42 -9.27
CA ARG A 113 4.17 1.39 -8.97
C ARG A 113 4.66 0.03 -9.47
N PHE A 114 4.79 -0.93 -8.56
CA PHE A 114 5.20 -2.29 -8.92
C PHE A 114 3.98 -3.10 -9.40
N LYS A 115 4.20 -3.98 -10.39
CA LYS A 115 3.16 -4.92 -10.84
C LYS A 115 3.01 -6.02 -9.79
N LEU A 116 1.85 -6.11 -9.16
CA LEU A 116 1.50 -7.17 -8.21
C LEU A 116 1.06 -8.46 -8.93
N TYR A 117 0.62 -8.36 -10.18
CA TYR A 117 0.29 -9.52 -11.00
C TYR A 117 1.57 -10.19 -11.53
N LYS A 118 1.57 -11.53 -11.57
CA LYS A 118 2.67 -12.30 -12.14
C LYS A 118 2.84 -11.96 -13.63
N LYS A 119 4.02 -11.49 -14.03
CA LYS A 119 4.48 -11.64 -15.42
C LYS A 119 4.77 -13.12 -15.65
N TYR A 120 4.01 -13.78 -16.52
CA TYR A 120 4.36 -15.11 -17.02
C TYR A 120 5.72 -15.01 -17.74
N LYS A 121 6.81 -15.37 -17.05
CA LYS A 121 8.11 -15.62 -17.70
C LYS A 121 8.12 -17.07 -18.18
N ASN A 122 7.55 -17.32 -19.37
CA ASN A 122 7.46 -18.67 -19.94
C ASN A 122 8.27 -18.83 -21.23
N SER A 123 9.47 -18.24 -21.35
CA SER A 123 10.31 -18.48 -22.53
C SER A 123 10.79 -19.94 -22.64
N LYS A 124 11.04 -20.62 -21.51
CA LYS A 124 11.42 -22.05 -21.52
C LYS A 124 10.27 -22.98 -21.94
N ASN A 125 9.02 -22.62 -21.64
CA ASN A 125 7.86 -23.44 -22.03
C ASN A 125 7.49 -23.30 -23.51
N PHE A 126 7.89 -22.20 -24.17
CA PHE A 126 7.66 -22.04 -25.62
C PHE A 126 8.37 -23.11 -26.44
N LYS A 127 9.62 -23.50 -26.12
CA LYS A 127 10.35 -24.52 -26.87
C LYS A 127 9.65 -25.90 -26.81
N ASN A 128 9.06 -26.24 -25.67
CA ASN A 128 8.33 -27.50 -25.51
C ASN A 128 6.98 -27.48 -26.23
N LEU A 129 6.31 -26.32 -26.27
CA LEU A 129 5.12 -26.10 -27.10
C LEU A 129 5.48 -26.25 -28.59
N PHE A 130 6.53 -25.58 -29.06
CA PHE A 130 6.97 -25.71 -30.45
C PHE A 130 7.35 -27.15 -30.84
N LYS A 131 8.08 -27.87 -29.98
CA LYS A 131 8.43 -29.28 -30.23
C LYS A 131 7.22 -30.19 -30.35
N SER A 132 6.18 -29.96 -29.54
CA SER A 132 4.97 -30.79 -29.54
C SER A 132 4.05 -30.49 -30.73
N PHE A 133 4.08 -29.27 -31.28
CA PHE A 133 3.28 -28.87 -32.45
C PHE A 133 4.08 -28.73 -33.76
N ASN A 134 5.32 -29.24 -33.81
CA ASN A 134 6.31 -28.90 -34.85
C ASN A 134 5.90 -29.19 -36.31
N LEU A 135 4.85 -29.98 -36.54
CA LEU A 135 4.39 -30.37 -37.88
C LEU A 135 3.04 -29.74 -38.25
N ASN A 136 2.17 -29.45 -37.27
CA ASN A 136 0.88 -28.83 -37.50
C ASN A 136 0.30 -28.29 -36.18
N PHE A 137 -0.35 -27.12 -36.22
CA PHE A 137 -1.01 -26.55 -35.03
C PHE A 137 -2.13 -27.46 -34.50
N LEU A 138 -2.75 -28.23 -35.40
CA LEU A 138 -3.82 -29.18 -35.06
C LEU A 138 -3.31 -30.56 -34.61
N LYS A 139 -2.01 -30.84 -34.70
CA LYS A 139 -1.43 -32.15 -34.34
C LYS A 139 -0.45 -32.02 -33.20
N PHE A 140 -0.91 -32.40 -32.01
CA PHE A 140 -0.08 -32.50 -30.82
C PHE A 140 0.63 -33.86 -30.78
N LYS A 141 1.97 -33.86 -30.70
CA LYS A 141 2.76 -35.09 -30.55
C LYS A 141 2.62 -35.64 -29.14
N HIS A 142 1.80 -36.67 -29.00
CA HIS A 142 1.69 -37.43 -27.75
C HIS A 142 2.93 -38.31 -27.55
N LYS A 143 3.22 -38.64 -26.28
CA LYS A 143 4.39 -39.46 -25.90
C LYS A 143 4.43 -40.81 -26.66
N ILE A 144 3.26 -41.39 -26.94
CA ILE A 144 3.07 -42.64 -27.69
C ILE A 144 3.66 -42.57 -29.11
N GLU A 145 3.61 -41.41 -29.76
CA GLU A 145 4.15 -41.25 -31.12
C GLU A 145 5.69 -41.28 -31.14
N TYR A 146 6.35 -40.81 -30.08
CA TYR A 146 7.81 -40.84 -29.97
C TYR A 146 8.38 -42.25 -29.79
N TYR A 147 7.56 -43.22 -29.34
CA TYR A 147 8.00 -44.62 -29.24
C TYR A 147 8.02 -45.32 -30.60
N LYS A 148 7.35 -44.78 -31.62
CA LYS A 148 7.32 -45.36 -32.97
C LYS A 148 8.56 -44.86 -33.73
N TYR A 149 9.51 -45.74 -34.02
CA TYR A 149 10.59 -45.49 -34.95
C TYR A 149 10.24 -46.12 -36.30
N LYS A 150 10.13 -45.31 -37.35
CA LYS A 150 9.92 -45.80 -38.72
C LYS A 150 11.29 -45.98 -39.35
N PHE A 151 11.61 -47.21 -39.78
CA PHE A 151 12.80 -47.52 -40.57
C PHE A 151 12.69 -46.96 -41.98
#